data_AF-A0A2D5ATK2-F1
#
_entry.id   AF-A0A2D5ATK2-F1
#
_cell.length_a   1.000
_cell.length_b   1.000
_cell.length_c   1.000
_cell.angle_alpha   90.00
_cell.angle_beta   90.00
_cell.angle_gamma   90.00
#
_symmetry.space_group_name_H-M   'P 1'
#
loop_
_entity.id
_entity.type
_entity.pdbx_description
1 polymer ?
#
loop_
_entity_poly.entity_id
_entity_poly.type
_entity_poly.pdbx_seq_one_letter_code
_entity_poly.pdbx_strand_id
1 'polypeptide(L)'
;MRRWLLFTSVHFVVLMVLLLISFDLSAVDGLEPSLASRVARPFASVLGQPGFLLWNKVASASNSDAVEWVVVIANSFLWGAVLRRLIPGRARASAHR
;
A
#
# COMPACT_ATOMS: atom_id res chain seq x y z
N MET A 1 16.51 -0.17 11.57
CA MET A 1 15.57 0.95 11.38
C MET A 1 15.46 1.39 9.92
N ARG A 2 16.54 1.82 9.26
CA ARG A 2 16.50 2.41 7.89
C ARG A 2 15.72 1.62 6.82
N ARG A 3 15.89 0.28 6.74
CA ARG A 3 15.21 -0.55 5.73
C ARG A 3 13.69 -0.64 5.92
N TRP A 4 13.22 -0.56 7.17
CA TRP A 4 11.79 -0.57 7.46
C TRP A 4 11.13 0.71 6.93
N LEU A 5 11.71 1.87 7.25
CA LEU A 5 11.24 3.16 6.73
C LEU A 5 11.28 3.20 5.20
N LEU A 6 12.34 2.68 4.58
CA LEU A 6 12.40 2.57 3.13
C LEU A 6 11.24 1.75 2.56
N PHE A 7 10.97 0.55 3.09
CA PHE A 7 9.86 -0.28 2.61
C PHE A 7 8.50 0.36 2.86
N THR A 8 8.31 1.02 4.00
CA THR A 8 7.11 1.81 4.29
C THR A 8 6.90 2.91 3.26
N SER A 9 7.94 3.71 2.97
CA SER A 9 7.86 4.81 2.00
C SER A 9 7.62 4.32 0.58
N VAL A 10 8.32 3.26 0.16
CA VAL A 10 8.13 2.65 -1.16
C VAL A 10 6.71 2.12 -1.30
N HIS A 11 6.22 1.39 -0.30
CA HIS A 11 4.85 0.89 -0.29
C HIS A 11 3.83 2.03 -0.39
N PHE A 12 4.00 3.09 0.42
CA PHE A 12 3.10 4.24 0.39
C PHE A 12 3.01 4.87 -1.00
N VAL A 13 4.16 5.14 -1.62
CA VAL A 13 4.21 5.74 -2.98
C VAL A 13 3.55 4.81 -4.01
N VAL A 14 3.88 3.51 -3.98
CA VAL A 14 3.30 2.53 -4.91
C VAL A 14 1.79 2.44 -4.73
N LEU A 15 1.29 2.39 -3.50
CA LEU A 15 -0.14 2.37 -3.22
C LEU A 15 -0.83 3.64 -3.74
N MET A 16 -0.27 4.82 -3.51
CA MET A 16 -0.86 6.08 -4.00
C MET A 16 -0.93 6.12 -5.52
N VAL A 17 0.17 5.74 -6.21
CA VAL A 17 0.20 5.69 -7.67
C VAL A 17 -0.84 4.70 -8.20
N LEU A 18 -0.94 3.52 -7.60
CA LEU A 18 -1.93 2.51 -8.00
C LEU A 18 -3.36 2.98 -7.75
N LEU A 19 -3.65 3.67 -6.64
CA LEU A 19 -4.96 4.25 -6.38
C LEU A 19 -5.30 5.30 -7.43
N LEU A 20 -4.39 6.24 -7.72
CA LEU A 20 -4.59 7.27 -8.74
C LEU A 20 -4.85 6.68 -10.14
N ILE A 21 -4.09 5.67 -10.55
CA ILE A 21 -4.30 4.99 -11.84
C ILE A 21 -5.60 4.17 -11.83
N SER A 22 -5.99 3.62 -10.68
CA SER A 22 -7.24 2.87 -10.54
C SER A 22 -8.47 3.77 -10.69
N PHE A 23 -8.36 5.05 -10.33
CA PHE A 23 -9.36 6.10 -10.59
C PHE A 23 -9.34 6.50 -12.08
N ASP A 24 -9.96 5.64 -12.89
CA ASP A 24 -10.15 5.90 -14.30
C ASP A 24 -11.54 6.51 -14.54
N LEU A 25 -11.55 7.80 -14.90
CA LEU A 25 -12.77 8.54 -15.19
C LEU A 25 -13.46 8.07 -16.48
N SER A 26 -12.77 7.31 -17.35
CA SER A 26 -13.37 6.73 -18.56
C SER A 26 -14.58 5.85 -18.22
N ALA A 27 -14.58 5.22 -17.04
CA ALA A 27 -15.72 4.43 -16.56
C ALA A 27 -16.96 5.28 -16.23
N VAL A 28 -16.79 6.57 -15.89
CA VAL A 28 -17.88 7.51 -15.64
C VAL A 28 -18.58 7.88 -16.95
N ASP A 29 -17.80 8.00 -18.03
CA ASP A 29 -18.30 8.30 -19.37
C ASP A 29 -18.85 7.06 -20.11
N GLY A 30 -18.98 5.92 -19.41
CA GLY A 30 -19.45 4.66 -19.99
C GLY A 30 -18.45 4.00 -20.95
N LEU A 31 -17.21 4.48 -20.99
CA LEU A 31 -16.13 3.89 -21.79
C LEU A 31 -15.48 2.72 -21.04
N GLU A 32 -14.88 1.81 -21.80
CA GLU A 32 -14.10 0.73 -21.22
C GLU A 32 -12.91 1.28 -20.42
N PRO A 33 -12.65 0.77 -19.19
CA PRO A 33 -11.50 1.17 -18.41
C PRO A 33 -10.20 0.86 -19.15
N SER A 34 -9.24 1.77 -19.07
CA SER A 34 -7.90 1.60 -19.63
C SER A 34 -7.22 0.34 -19.08
N LEU A 35 -6.32 -0.24 -19.89
CA LEU A 35 -5.51 -1.40 -19.46
C LEU A 35 -4.74 -1.11 -18.15
N ALA A 36 -4.23 0.12 -18.00
CA ALA A 36 -3.53 0.54 -16.80
C ALA A 36 -4.43 0.47 -15.55
N SER A 37 -5.67 0.98 -15.63
CA SER A 37 -6.63 0.89 -14.52
C SER A 37 -7.02 -0.56 -14.21
N ARG A 38 -7.29 -1.37 -15.24
CA ARG A 38 -7.64 -2.80 -15.07
C ARG A 38 -6.55 -3.56 -14.33
N VAL A 39 -5.28 -3.26 -14.60
CA VAL A 39 -4.13 -3.88 -13.92
C VAL A 39 -3.91 -3.27 -12.55
N ALA A 40 -4.06 -1.95 -12.37
CA ALA A 40 -3.80 -1.28 -11.10
C ALA A 40 -4.77 -1.69 -9.99
N ARG A 41 -6.05 -1.88 -10.31
CA ARG A 41 -7.11 -2.24 -9.34
C ARG A 41 -6.80 -3.46 -8.46
N PRO A 42 -6.44 -4.64 -9.02
CA PRO A 42 -6.12 -5.80 -8.18
C PRO A 42 -4.90 -5.56 -7.29
N PHE A 43 -3.87 -4.86 -7.78
CA PHE A 43 -2.70 -4.54 -6.96
C PHE A 43 -3.04 -3.55 -5.83
N ALA A 44 -3.81 -2.50 -6.13
CA ALA A 44 -4.29 -1.55 -5.12
C ALA A 44 -5.13 -2.25 -4.05
N SER A 45 -5.97 -3.20 -4.45
CA SER A 45 -6.78 -4.00 -3.53
C SER A 45 -5.92 -4.84 -2.58
N VAL A 46 -4.93 -5.58 -3.10
CA VAL A 46 -4.04 -6.41 -2.27
C VAL A 46 -3.20 -5.55 -1.33
N LEU A 47 -2.58 -4.48 -1.84
CA LEU A 47 -1.74 -3.60 -1.04
C LEU A 47 -2.55 -2.78 -0.03
N GLY A 48 -3.79 -2.46 -0.35
CA GLY A 48 -4.73 -1.73 0.52
C GLY A 48 -5.43 -2.61 1.56
N GLN A 49 -5.41 -3.94 1.43
CA GLN A 49 -6.23 -4.85 2.25
C GLN A 49 -6.03 -4.70 3.77
N PRO A 50 -4.80 -4.63 4.32
CA PRO A 50 -4.62 -4.41 5.75
C PRO A 50 -5.21 -3.06 6.21
N GLY A 51 -5.08 -2.03 5.37
CA GLY A 51 -5.69 -0.72 5.56
C GLY A 51 -7.21 -0.80 5.61
N PHE A 52 -7.84 -1.53 4.68
CA PHE A 52 -9.30 -1.73 4.69
C PHE A 52 -9.78 -2.43 5.96
N LEU A 53 -9.05 -3.43 6.45
CA LEU A 53 -9.36 -4.09 7.72
C LEU A 53 -9.23 -3.16 8.93
N LEU A 54 -8.23 -2.26 8.91
CA LEU A 54 -8.08 -1.22 9.93
C LEU A 54 -9.22 -0.19 9.84
N TRP A 55 -9.55 0.25 8.63
CA TRP A 55 -10.64 1.17 8.37
C TRP A 55 -11.94 0.65 8.95
N ASN A 56 -12.34 -0.60 8.65
CA ASN A 56 -13.57 -1.19 9.16
C ASN A 56 -13.64 -1.24 10.70
N LYS A 57 -12.49 -1.23 11.40
CA LYS A 57 -12.44 -1.20 12.86
C LYS A 57 -12.55 0.21 13.44
N VAL A 58 -12.10 1.23 12.70
CA VAL A 58 -11.96 2.61 13.22
C VAL A 58 -13.03 3.54 12.64
N ALA A 59 -13.58 3.24 11.46
CA ALA A 59 -14.63 4.01 10.80
C ALA A 59 -15.93 4.07 11.63
N SER A 60 -16.17 3.07 12.51
CA SER A 60 -17.29 3.13 13.45
C SER A 60 -17.15 4.24 14.50
N ALA A 61 -15.95 4.78 14.70
CA ALA A 61 -15.67 5.82 15.68
C ALA A 61 -15.70 7.24 15.09
N SER A 62 -15.46 7.41 13.78
CA SER A 62 -15.38 8.72 13.12
C SER A 62 -15.12 8.56 11.61
N ASN A 63 -15.91 9.25 10.77
CA ASN A 63 -15.67 9.41 9.32
C ASN A 63 -14.86 10.68 9.02
N SER A 64 -13.84 10.97 9.82
CA SER A 64 -12.96 12.12 9.59
C SER A 64 -11.87 11.79 8.57
N ASP A 65 -11.58 12.73 7.67
CA ASP A 65 -10.43 12.69 6.75
C ASP A 65 -9.11 12.34 7.45
N ALA A 66 -8.93 12.81 8.69
CA ALA A 66 -7.74 12.51 9.49
C ALA A 66 -7.60 11.00 9.77
N VAL A 67 -8.71 10.29 10.02
CA VAL A 67 -8.72 8.85 10.25
C VAL A 67 -8.32 8.10 8.98
N GLU A 68 -8.75 8.60 7.82
CA GLU A 68 -8.42 7.99 6.52
C GLU A 68 -6.91 8.04 6.29
N TRP A 69 -6.31 9.22 6.45
CA TRP A 69 -4.86 9.38 6.29
C TRP A 69 -4.08 8.54 7.31
N VAL A 70 -4.54 8.46 8.56
CA VAL A 70 -3.93 7.60 9.58
C VAL A 70 -3.98 6.13 9.17
N VAL A 71 -5.10 5.66 8.63
CA VAL A 71 -5.24 4.27 8.18
C VAL A 71 -4.33 3.97 6.99
N VAL A 72 -4.22 4.88 6.03
CA VAL A 72 -3.31 4.73 4.88
C VAL A 72 -1.84 4.67 5.32
N ILE A 73 -1.45 5.52 6.27
CA ILE A 73 -0.11 5.53 6.85
C ILE A 73 0.14 4.22 7.62
N ALA A 74 -0.78 3.81 8.48
CA ALA A 74 -0.69 2.58 9.25
C ALA A 74 -0.58 1.34 8.35
N ASN A 75 -1.37 1.28 7.27
CA ASN A 75 -1.28 0.24 6.25
C ASN A 75 0.14 0.14 5.66
N SER A 76 0.74 1.29 5.35
CA SER A 76 2.10 1.32 4.79
C SER A 76 3.16 0.87 5.79
N PHE A 77 3.00 1.20 7.07
CA PHE A 77 3.88 0.70 8.13
C PHE A 77 3.77 -0.81 8.34
N LEU A 78 2.56 -1.37 8.23
CA LEU A 78 2.33 -2.83 8.30
C LEU A 78 3.06 -3.54 7.16
N TRP A 79 2.92 -3.06 5.93
CA TRP A 79 3.65 -3.63 4.79
C TRP A 79 5.16 -3.46 4.90
N GLY A 80 5.64 -2.31 5.38
CA GLY A 80 7.06 -2.13 5.68
C GLY A 80 7.57 -3.18 6.65
N ALA A 81 6.79 -3.53 7.68
CA ALA A 81 7.14 -4.55 8.67
C ALA A 81 7.14 -5.97 8.07
N VAL A 82 6.14 -6.29 7.23
CA VAL A 82 6.06 -7.56 6.49
C VAL A 82 7.26 -7.72 5.56
N LEU A 83 7.55 -6.71 4.72
CA LEU A 83 8.67 -6.73 3.77
C LEU A 83 10.03 -6.83 4.48
N ARG A 84 10.18 -6.19 5.65
CA ARG A 84 11.37 -6.35 6.47
C ARG A 84 11.59 -7.81 6.90
N ARG A 85 10.53 -8.56 7.18
CA ARG A 85 10.62 -9.97 7.56
C ARG A 85 10.86 -10.88 6.35
N LEU A 86 10.20 -10.60 5.23
CA LEU A 86 10.32 -11.40 4.01
C LEU A 86 11.64 -11.18 3.26
N ILE A 87 12.24 -9.98 3.37
CA ILE A 87 13.50 -9.62 2.70
C ILE A 87 14.59 -9.47 3.76
N PRO A 88 15.16 -10.59 4.27
CA PRO A 88 16.27 -10.52 5.20
C PRO A 88 17.40 -9.71 4.58
N GLY A 89 18.08 -8.90 5.40
CA GLY A 89 19.33 -8.29 4.97
C GLY A 89 20.26 -9.41 4.60
N ARG A 90 20.91 -9.33 3.43
CA ARG A 90 22.05 -10.19 3.14
C ARG A 90 22.96 -10.11 4.37
N ALA A 91 22.95 -11.16 5.19
CA ALA A 91 24.03 -11.38 6.12
C ALA A 91 25.26 -11.36 5.22
N ARG A 92 26.17 -10.41 5.45
CA ARG A 92 27.49 -10.48 4.84
C ARG A 92 27.97 -11.87 5.20
N ALA A 93 28.10 -12.75 4.22
CA ALA A 93 28.88 -13.95 4.37
C ALA A 93 30.29 -13.44 4.67
N SER A 94 30.60 -13.34 5.97
CA SER A 94 31.96 -13.29 6.50
C SER A 94 32.72 -14.40 5.78
N ALA A 95 33.74 -14.01 5.03
CA ALA A 95 35.10 -14.13 5.56
C ALA A 95 35.30 -15.52 6.17
N HIS A 96 35.51 -16.52 5.32
CA HIS A 96 36.40 -17.66 5.55
C HIS A 96 36.34 -18.60 4.34
N ARG A 97 37.26 -18.39 3.40
CA ARG A 97 38.09 -19.43 2.77
C ARG A 97 39.23 -18.75 2.04
#